data_AF-A0A0X8V9K6-F1
#
_entry.id   AF-A0A0X8V9K6-F1
#
_cell.length_a   1.000
_cell.length_b   1.000
_cell.length_c   1.000
_cell.angle_alpha   90.00
_cell.angle_beta   90.00
_cell.angle_gamma   90.00
#
_symmetry.space_group_name_H-M   'P 1'
#
loop_
_entity.id
_entity.type
_entity.pdbx_description
1 polymer ?
#
loop_
_entity_poly.entity_id
_entity_poly.type
_entity_poly.pdbx_seq_one_letter_code
_entity_poly.pdbx_strand_id
1 'polypeptide(L)' 'MENKDRMKYFYEHITSEHSLDEVCDYVSVDCIIRVGERCIPVGVDGVKQHMIEVRKTYPDLKMTILNQYW' A
#
# COMPACT_ATOMS: atom_id res chain seq x y z
N MET A 1 -7.95 14.58 -5.86
CA MET A 1 -8.03 13.32 -6.60
C MET A 1 -9.28 12.58 -6.16
N GLU A 2 -9.96 11.93 -7.08
CA GLU A 2 -11.02 10.98 -6.73
C GLU A 2 -10.40 9.76 -6.01
N ASN A 3 -11.20 9.03 -5.24
CA ASN A 3 -10.71 7.84 -4.52
C ASN A 3 -10.10 6.82 -5.48
N LYS A 4 -10.62 6.74 -6.71
CA LYS A 4 -10.08 5.85 -7.75
C LYS A 4 -8.65 6.19 -8.12
N ASP A 5 -8.40 7.46 -8.39
CA ASP A 5 -7.07 7.95 -8.73
C ASP A 5 -6.09 7.72 -7.56
N ARG A 6 -6.55 7.94 -6.31
CA ARG A 6 -5.71 7.73 -5.12
C ARG A 6 -5.25 6.28 -5.00
N MET A 7 -6.17 5.33 -5.20
CA MET A 7 -5.83 3.91 -5.15
C MET A 7 -4.88 3.52 -6.28
N LYS A 8 -5.14 3.99 -7.50
CA LYS A 8 -4.27 3.73 -8.64
C LYS A 8 -2.86 4.26 -8.42
N TYR A 9 -2.73 5.49 -7.94
CA TYR A 9 -1.44 6.08 -7.63
C TYR A 9 -0.70 5.30 -6.53
N PHE A 10 -1.41 4.91 -5.47
CA PHE A 10 -0.80 4.16 -4.37
C PHE A 10 -0.18 2.83 -4.82
N TYR A 11 -0.89 2.06 -5.65
CA TYR A 11 -0.38 0.77 -6.12
C TYR A 11 0.62 0.92 -7.27
N GLU A 12 0.30 1.71 -8.28
CA GLU A 12 1.12 1.79 -9.49
C GLU A 12 2.39 2.64 -9.31
N HIS A 13 2.39 3.61 -8.39
CA HIS A 13 3.54 4.50 -8.17
C HIS A 13 4.16 4.26 -6.79
N ILE A 14 3.46 4.56 -5.69
CA ILE A 14 4.03 4.47 -4.34
C ILE A 14 4.59 3.07 -4.04
N THR A 15 3.81 2.02 -4.34
CA THR A 15 4.24 0.63 -4.10
C THR A 15 5.32 0.18 -5.08
N SER A 16 5.17 0.52 -6.36
CA SER A 16 6.07 0.07 -7.43
C SER A 16 7.42 0.78 -7.43
N GLU A 17 7.45 2.05 -7.05
CA GLU A 17 8.66 2.89 -6.95
C GLU A 17 9.26 2.87 -5.54
N HIS A 18 8.55 2.28 -4.57
CA HIS A 18 8.98 2.16 -3.18
C HIS A 18 9.12 3.51 -2.45
N SER A 19 8.22 4.45 -2.74
CA SER A 19 8.18 5.80 -2.13
C SER A 19 7.60 5.77 -0.71
N LEU A 20 8.38 5.33 0.27
CA LEU A 20 7.93 5.13 1.65
C LEU A 20 7.47 6.43 2.35
N ASP A 21 7.99 7.59 1.94
CA ASP A 21 7.64 8.87 2.56
C ASP A 21 6.20 9.27 2.28
N GLU A 22 5.69 8.95 1.09
CA GLU A 22 4.33 9.30 0.65
C GLU A 22 3.24 8.42 1.29
N VAL A 23 3.62 7.29 1.92
CA VAL A 23 2.66 6.34 2.49
C VAL A 23 1.74 6.99 3.53
N CYS A 24 2.24 7.96 4.31
CA CYS A 24 1.43 8.64 5.33
C CYS A 24 0.28 9.48 4.76
N ASP A 25 0.34 9.86 3.49
CA ASP A 25 -0.71 10.66 2.84
C ASP A 25 -1.88 9.80 2.33
N TYR A 26 -1.69 8.48 2.31
CA TYR A 26 -2.65 7.50 1.79
C TYR A 26 -3.11 6.49 2.84
N VAL A 27 -2.34 6.32 3.91
CA VAL A 27 -2.61 5.33 4.97
C VAL A 27 -2.96 6.04 6.26
N SER A 28 -4.05 5.63 6.90
CA SER A 28 -4.43 6.13 8.23
C SER A 28 -3.47 5.65 9.31
N VAL A 29 -3.25 6.47 10.34
CA VAL A 29 -2.56 6.06 11.57
C VAL A 29 -3.25 4.88 12.26
N ASP A 30 -4.56 4.73 12.06
CA ASP A 30 -5.38 3.63 12.57
C ASP A 30 -5.56 2.51 11.54
N CYS A 31 -4.68 2.40 10.54
CA CYS A 31 -4.78 1.38 9.50
C CYS A 31 -4.76 -0.03 10.10
N ILE A 32 -5.72 -0.85 9.67
CA ILE A 32 -5.85 -2.26 10.04
C ILE A 32 -5.77 -3.09 8.77
N ILE A 33 -4.89 -4.09 8.77
CA ILE A 33 -4.83 -5.11 7.71
C ILE A 33 -5.69 -6.29 8.14
N ARG A 34 -6.56 -6.75 7.24
CA ARG A 34 -7.34 -7.97 7.43
C ARG A 34 -6.71 -9.13 6.67
N VAL A 35 -6.33 -10.18 7.40
CA VAL A 35 -5.83 -11.45 6.83
C VAL A 35 -6.78 -12.57 7.24
N GLY A 36 -7.68 -12.94 6.33
CA GLY A 36 -8.78 -13.87 6.63
C GLY A 36 -9.71 -13.29 7.70
N GLU A 37 -9.77 -13.96 8.85
CA GLU A 37 -10.56 -13.53 10.03
C GLU A 37 -9.76 -12.64 11.00
N ARG A 38 -8.46 -12.47 10.79
CA ARG A 38 -7.60 -11.68 11.68
C ARG A 38 -7.60 -10.22 11.25
N CYS A 39 -7.77 -9.32 12.20
CA CYS A 39 -7.57 -7.89 12.06
C CYS A 39 -6.29 -7.51 12.81
N ILE A 40 -5.32 -6.93 12.10
CA ILE A 40 -4.02 -6.57 12.65
C ILE A 40 -3.88 -5.05 12.54
N PRO A 41 -3.90 -4.30 13.66
CA PRO A 41 -3.59 -2.88 13.64
C PRO A 41 -2.11 -2.72 13.27
N VAL A 42 -1.85 -1.95 12.23
CA VAL A 42 -0.50 -1.74 11.70
C VAL A 42 -0.13 -0.26 11.61
N GLY A 43 -1.12 0.62 11.43
CA GLY A 43 -0.88 2.03 11.17
C GLY A 43 0.04 2.27 9.98
N VAL A 44 0.57 3.49 9.89
CA VAL A 44 1.47 3.89 8.81
C VAL A 44 2.79 3.10 8.86
N ASP A 45 3.40 2.97 10.03
CA ASP A 45 4.70 2.32 10.18
C ASP A 45 4.67 0.83 9.84
N GLY A 46 3.61 0.12 10.23
CA GLY A 46 3.45 -1.28 9.89
C GLY A 46 3.23 -1.49 8.38
N VAL A 47 2.57 -0.56 7.68
CA VAL A 47 2.47 -0.61 6.21
C VAL A 47 3.82 -0.35 5.55
N LYS A 48 4.59 0.66 6.01
CA LYS A 48 5.95 0.90 5.51
C LYS A 48 6.84 -0.33 5.70
N GLN A 49 6.80 -0.93 6.89
CA GLN A 49 7.57 -2.16 7.16
C GLN A 49 7.15 -3.31 6.25
N HIS A 50 5.84 -3.48 6.02
CA HIS A 50 5.34 -4.49 5.10
C HIS A 50 5.89 -4.29 3.67
N MET A 51 5.86 -3.06 3.16
CA MET A 51 6.43 -2.73 1.85
C MET A 51 7.92 -3.06 1.76
N ILE A 52 8.70 -2.78 2.81
CA ILE A 52 10.14 -3.11 2.88
C ILE A 52 10.35 -4.63 2.77
N GLU A 53 9.60 -5.43 3.55
CA GLU A 53 9.76 -6.89 3.53
C GLU A 53 9.31 -7.51 2.19
N VAL A 54 8.23 -6.97 1.60
CA VAL A 54 7.78 -7.38 0.25
C VAL A 54 8.86 -7.05 -0.78
N ARG A 55 9.47 -5.87 -0.73
CA ARG A 55 10.53 -5.46 -1.68
C ARG A 55 11.79 -6.31 -1.56
N LYS A 56 12.15 -6.76 -0.36
CA LYS A 56 13.25 -7.74 -0.18
C LYS A 56 12.97 -9.06 -0.88
N THR A 57 11.71 -9.47 -0.93
CA THR A 57 11.27 -10.71 -1.59
C THR A 57 11.16 -10.54 -3.10
N TYR A 58 10.68 -9.37 -3.55
CA TYR A 58 10.46 -9.02 -4.95
C TYR A 58 11.07 -7.64 -5.26
N PRO A 59 12.38 -7.56 -5.57
CA PRO A 59 13.10 -6.28 -5.73
C PRO A 59 12.61 -5.41 -6.88
N ASP A 60 11.98 -6.02 -7.88
CA ASP A 60 11.45 -5.41 -9.10
C ASP A 60 9.91 -5.39 -9.13
N LEU A 61 9.25 -5.56 -7.98
CA LEU A 61 7.79 -5.54 -7.88
C LEU A 61 7.22 -4.28 -8.54
N LYS A 62 6.35 -4.51 -9.53
CA LYS A 62 5.50 -3.51 -10.14
C LYS A 62 4.06 -3.98 -10.11
N MET A 63 3.16 -3.05 -9.80
CA MET A 63 1.73 -3.30 -9.80
C MET A 63 1.06 -2.46 -10.88
N THR A 64 0.09 -3.06 -11.57
CA THR A 64 -0.78 -2.38 -12.52
C THR A 64 -2.22 -2.75 -12.20
N ILE A 65 -3.07 -1.74 -12.00
CA ILE A 65 -4.49 -1.97 -11.76
C ILE A 65 -5.16 -2.24 -13.12
N LEU A 66 -5.58 -3.48 -13.32
CA LEU A 66 -6.30 -3.87 -14.55
C LEU A 66 -7.79 -3.52 -14.47
N ASN A 67 -8.38 -3.64 -13.29
CA ASN A 67 -9.80 -3.35 -13.06
C ASN A 67 -9.97 -2.72 -11.67
N GLN A 68 -10.76 -1.66 -11.60
CA GLN A 68 -11.13 -1.02 -10.35
C GLN A 68 -12.64 -0.77 -10.32
N TYR A 69 -13.32 -1.46 -9.41
CA TYR A 69 -14.76 -1.36 -9.24
C TYR A 69 -15.05 -0.49 -8.01
N TRP A 70 -15.49 0.74 -8.32
CA TRP A 70 -15.88 1.82 -7.39
C TRP A 70 -14.79 2.38 -6.48
#